data_AF-A0AAQ1GLY9-F1
#
_entry.id   AF-A0AAQ1GLY9-F1
#
_cell.length_a   1.000
_cell.length_b   1.000
_cell.length_c   1.000
_cell.angle_alpha   90.00
_cell.angle_beta   90.00
_cell.angle_gamma   90.00
#
_symmetry.space_group_name_H-M   'P 1'
#
loop_
_entity.id
_entity.type
_entity.pdbx_description
1 polymer ?
#
loop_
_entity_poly.entity_id
_entity_poly.type
_entity_poly.pdbx_seq_one_letter_code
_entity_poly.pdbx_strand_id
1 'polypeptide(L)'
;MQQMTFMECVKRAWGSAREAVTQMPGLVIGTFLIYAVLGWLAMAGRPVPGEGDDPSTGLILAANIATILNALVYLWFTLKIFRFVLLGEQATPIMPGGAMPLLRMLGYGLVLVIGGALAMALFWLVLRPHHAGGTLFLSLVVVTLWMCVAVRLCLLSPALAIGGRLAFGAAWRDSRGHFWSLAGVAFMAALPVLVCGTIVMVGLVFAGITPERVQTPAGLAVLALGQSAANIAFVLVTTTALAWLHRRYAKELDPRQSPGNF
;
A
#
# COMPACT_ATOMS: atom_id res chain seq x y z
N MET A 1 -4.73 20.95 15.68
CA MET A 1 -3.43 20.77 14.98
C MET A 1 -2.33 20.47 15.98
N GLN A 2 -1.45 19.49 15.72
CA GLN A 2 -0.20 19.31 16.48
C GLN A 2 0.98 19.87 15.67
N GLN A 3 1.71 20.83 16.24
CA GLN A 3 3.00 21.26 15.68
C GLN A 3 4.01 20.14 15.89
N MET A 4 4.34 19.43 14.82
CA MET A 4 5.36 18.38 14.80
C MET A 4 6.37 18.69 13.71
N THR A 5 7.64 18.43 13.98
CA THR A 5 8.70 18.57 12.96
C THR A 5 8.67 17.38 11.99
N PHE A 6 9.33 17.51 10.83
CA PHE A 6 9.44 16.43 9.83
C PHE A 6 10.00 15.13 10.44
N MET A 7 11.12 15.24 11.15
CA MET A 7 11.80 14.10 11.77
C MET A 7 10.98 13.48 12.90
N GLU A 8 10.24 14.30 13.63
CA GLU A 8 9.35 13.82 14.69
C GLU A 8 8.20 12.99 14.14
N CYS A 9 7.63 13.35 12.98
CA CYS A 9 6.63 12.51 12.30
C CYS A 9 7.21 11.13 11.93
N VAL A 10 8.45 11.08 11.41
CA VAL A 10 9.12 9.81 11.06
C VAL A 10 9.38 8.96 12.30
N LYS A 11 9.92 9.55 13.37
CA LYS A 11 10.20 8.83 14.62
C LYS A 11 8.92 8.29 15.26
N ARG A 12 7.86 9.10 15.30
CA ARG A 12 6.55 8.67 15.84
C ARG A 12 5.89 7.62 14.96
N ALA A 13 6.07 7.66 13.64
CA ALA A 13 5.57 6.60 12.75
C ALA A 13 6.19 5.24 13.08
N TRP A 14 7.52 5.19 13.27
CA TRP A 14 8.21 3.98 13.69
C TRP A 14 7.85 3.53 15.10
N GLY A 15 7.71 4.47 16.04
CA GLY A 15 7.23 4.19 17.40
C GLY A 15 5.83 3.54 17.39
N SER A 16 4.88 4.15 16.68
CA SER A 16 3.51 3.62 16.55
C SER A 16 3.45 2.30 15.77
N ALA A 17 4.33 2.09 14.78
CA ALA A 17 4.43 0.81 14.09
C ALA A 17 4.90 -0.29 15.04
N ARG A 18 5.91 -0.01 15.88
CA ARG A 18 6.37 -0.93 16.93
C ARG A 18 5.27 -1.22 17.95
N GLU A 19 4.57 -0.18 18.41
CA GLU A 19 3.44 -0.32 19.33
C GLU A 19 2.36 -1.23 18.74
N ALA A 20 1.97 -1.03 17.48
CA ALA A 20 0.99 -1.88 16.80
C ALA A 20 1.41 -3.36 16.76
N VAL A 21 2.68 -3.64 16.51
CA VAL A 21 3.22 -5.02 16.55
C VAL A 21 3.17 -5.60 17.95
N THR A 22 3.51 -4.82 18.97
CA THR A 22 3.54 -5.30 20.37
C THR A 22 2.16 -5.43 21.01
N GLN A 23 1.20 -4.55 20.67
CA GLN A 23 -0.14 -4.53 21.25
C GLN A 23 -1.12 -5.43 20.48
N MET A 24 -0.87 -5.68 19.19
CA MET A 24 -1.71 -6.53 18.34
C MET A 24 -0.90 -7.63 17.61
N PRO A 25 -0.07 -8.43 18.31
CA PRO A 25 0.81 -9.40 17.67
C PRO A 25 0.04 -10.48 16.91
N GLY A 26 -1.08 -10.95 17.46
CA GLY A 26 -1.93 -11.94 16.79
C GLY A 26 -2.53 -11.42 15.47
N LEU A 27 -2.86 -10.13 15.40
CA LEU A 27 -3.36 -9.50 14.18
C LEU A 27 -2.26 -9.42 13.13
N VAL A 28 -1.05 -8.98 13.51
CA VAL A 28 0.10 -8.87 12.60
C VAL A 28 0.53 -10.25 12.10
N ILE A 29 0.67 -11.24 12.99
CA ILE A 29 1.06 -12.61 12.63
C ILE A 29 -0.04 -13.27 11.77
N GLY A 30 -1.30 -13.12 12.12
CA GLY A 30 -2.41 -13.66 11.32
C GLY A 30 -2.44 -13.07 9.91
N THR A 31 -2.26 -11.75 9.80
CA THR A 31 -2.17 -11.07 8.49
C THR A 31 -0.96 -11.56 7.70
N PHE A 32 0.20 -11.75 8.35
CA PHE A 32 1.41 -12.31 7.74
C PHE A 32 1.19 -13.68 7.14
N LEU A 33 0.57 -14.59 7.90
CA LEU A 33 0.28 -15.94 7.43
C LEU A 33 -0.68 -15.91 6.24
N ILE A 34 -1.73 -15.09 6.30
CA ILE A 34 -2.68 -14.94 5.19
C ILE A 34 -1.97 -14.39 3.94
N TYR A 35 -1.14 -13.36 4.07
CA TYR A 35 -0.35 -12.84 2.95
C TYR A 35 0.60 -13.87 2.36
N ALA A 36 1.26 -14.66 3.20
CA ALA A 36 2.21 -15.67 2.74
C ALA A 36 1.50 -16.78 1.95
N VAL A 37 0.37 -17.27 2.45
CA VAL A 37 -0.43 -18.29 1.76
C VAL A 37 -1.01 -17.77 0.45
N LEU A 38 -1.63 -16.58 0.47
CA LEU A 38 -2.19 -15.98 -0.74
C LEU A 38 -1.12 -15.57 -1.75
N GLY A 39 0.02 -15.08 -1.27
CA GLY A 39 1.17 -14.71 -2.10
C GLY A 39 1.81 -15.92 -2.77
N TRP A 40 1.96 -17.02 -2.03
CA TRP A 40 2.42 -18.29 -2.58
C TRP A 40 1.47 -18.79 -3.68
N LEU A 41 0.17 -18.82 -3.42
CA LEU A 41 -0.84 -19.25 -4.40
C LEU A 41 -0.87 -18.32 -5.63
N ALA A 42 -0.70 -17.02 -5.43
CA ALA A 42 -0.64 -16.03 -6.51
C ALA A 42 0.61 -16.20 -7.39
N MET A 43 1.74 -16.63 -6.83
CA MET A 43 2.95 -16.93 -7.59
C MET A 43 2.88 -18.29 -8.29
N ALA A 44 2.29 -19.29 -7.65
CA ALA A 44 2.18 -20.64 -8.20
C ALA A 44 1.37 -20.71 -9.51
N GLY A 45 0.38 -19.83 -9.70
CA GLY A 45 -0.41 -19.78 -10.95
C GLY A 45 0.14 -18.86 -12.04
N ARG A 46 1.38 -18.36 -11.91
CA ARG A 46 2.02 -17.55 -12.96
C ARG A 46 2.84 -18.45 -13.88
N PRO A 47 2.78 -18.24 -15.21
CA PRO A 47 3.60 -19.00 -16.16
C PRO A 47 5.08 -18.74 -15.90
N VAL A 48 5.88 -19.80 -15.95
CA VAL A 48 7.33 -19.74 -15.78
C VAL A 48 7.98 -19.48 -17.14
N PRO A 49 8.76 -18.40 -17.30
CA PRO A 49 9.48 -18.16 -18.55
C PRO A 49 10.49 -19.28 -18.80
N GLY A 50 10.35 -20.01 -19.91
CA GLY A 50 11.26 -21.08 -20.32
C GLY A 50 10.75 -22.50 -20.08
N GLU A 51 9.68 -22.66 -19.30
CA GLU A 51 8.99 -23.93 -19.11
C GLU A 51 7.79 -23.96 -20.07
N GLY A 52 7.82 -24.86 -21.06
CA GLY A 52 6.85 -24.87 -22.17
C GLY A 52 5.44 -25.36 -21.80
N ASP A 53 5.18 -25.63 -20.52
CA ASP A 53 3.88 -26.07 -20.03
C ASP A 53 3.17 -24.91 -19.33
N ASP A 54 2.04 -24.49 -19.91
CA ASP A 54 1.19 -23.48 -19.31
C ASP A 54 0.53 -24.03 -18.03
N PRO A 55 0.47 -23.23 -16.94
CA PRO A 55 -0.23 -23.63 -15.72
C PRO A 55 -1.70 -23.98 -16.02
N SER A 56 -2.24 -24.98 -15.32
CA SER A 56 -3.65 -25.34 -15.49
C SER A 56 -4.58 -24.12 -15.30
N THR A 57 -5.65 -24.03 -16.10
CA THR A 57 -6.64 -22.94 -16.04
C THR A 57 -7.19 -22.73 -14.62
N GLY A 58 -7.39 -23.81 -13.87
CA GLY A 58 -7.83 -23.75 -12.47
C GLY A 58 -6.83 -23.06 -11.56
N LEU A 59 -5.53 -23.30 -11.74
CA LEU A 59 -4.47 -22.67 -10.95
C LEU A 59 -4.32 -21.19 -11.30
N ILE A 60 -4.47 -20.82 -12.57
CA ILE A 60 -4.51 -19.41 -13.00
C ILE A 60 -5.69 -18.68 -12.35
N LEU A 61 -6.88 -19.27 -12.36
CA LEU A 61 -8.06 -18.68 -11.71
C LEU A 61 -7.84 -18.53 -10.20
N ALA A 62 -7.32 -19.56 -9.54
CA ALA A 62 -7.00 -19.53 -8.12
C ALA A 62 -5.99 -18.42 -7.77
N ALA A 63 -4.93 -18.25 -8.58
CA ALA A 63 -3.94 -17.19 -8.39
C ALA A 63 -4.53 -15.78 -8.54
N ASN A 64 -5.46 -15.58 -9.47
CA ASN A 64 -6.16 -14.30 -9.63
C ASN A 64 -7.08 -14.00 -8.44
N ILE A 65 -7.85 -15.00 -7.98
CA ILE A 65 -8.68 -14.89 -6.77
C ILE A 65 -7.80 -14.59 -5.56
N ALA A 66 -6.67 -15.29 -5.43
CA ALA A 66 -5.71 -15.06 -4.35
C ALA A 66 -5.19 -13.62 -4.36
N THR A 67 -4.88 -13.07 -5.54
CA THR A 67 -4.44 -11.68 -5.70
C THR A 67 -5.52 -10.68 -5.24
N ILE A 68 -6.78 -10.92 -5.59
CA ILE A 68 -7.91 -10.08 -5.15
C ILE A 68 -8.07 -10.14 -3.63
N LEU A 69 -8.05 -11.35 -3.05
CA LEU A 69 -8.13 -11.54 -1.61
C LEU A 69 -6.96 -10.86 -0.88
N ASN A 70 -5.76 -10.94 -1.44
CA ASN A 70 -4.55 -10.32 -0.92
C ASN A 70 -4.71 -8.77 -0.86
N ALA A 71 -5.29 -8.17 -1.91
CA ALA A 71 -5.63 -6.75 -1.92
C ALA A 71 -6.70 -6.36 -0.88
N LEU A 72 -7.71 -7.21 -0.64
CA LEU A 72 -8.73 -6.98 0.39
C LEU A 72 -8.15 -7.05 1.80
N VAL A 73 -7.27 -8.03 2.05
CA VAL A 73 -6.52 -8.16 3.32
C VAL A 73 -5.62 -6.95 3.53
N TYR A 74 -4.97 -6.45 2.48
CA TYR A 74 -4.20 -5.21 2.51
C TYR A 74 -5.02 -4.02 2.93
N LEU A 75 -6.18 -3.85 2.32
CA LEU A 75 -7.07 -2.74 2.62
C LEU A 75 -7.59 -2.81 4.06
N TRP A 76 -8.01 -3.99 4.49
CA TRP A 76 -8.47 -4.24 5.85
C TRP A 76 -7.38 -3.96 6.89
N PHE A 77 -6.16 -4.47 6.66
CA PHE A 77 -5.03 -4.26 7.56
C PHE A 77 -4.65 -2.79 7.65
N THR A 78 -4.58 -2.09 6.51
CA THR A 78 -4.34 -0.64 6.45
C THR A 78 -5.38 0.14 7.25
N LEU A 79 -6.66 -0.18 7.08
CA LEU A 79 -7.76 0.43 7.83
C LEU A 79 -7.61 0.20 9.33
N LYS A 80 -7.26 -1.03 9.73
CA LYS A 80 -7.03 -1.38 11.13
C LYS A 80 -5.89 -0.59 11.75
N ILE A 81 -4.75 -0.48 11.07
CA ILE A 81 -3.61 0.31 11.54
C ILE A 81 -3.95 1.80 11.63
N PHE A 82 -4.70 2.36 10.66
CA PHE A 82 -5.16 3.74 10.76
C PHE A 82 -6.01 3.98 12.01
N ARG A 83 -6.95 3.09 12.33
CA ARG A 83 -7.82 3.24 13.50
C ARG A 83 -7.08 2.97 14.82
N PHE A 84 -6.13 2.06 14.84
CA PHE A 84 -5.21 1.93 15.98
C PHE A 84 -4.49 3.24 16.26
N VAL A 85 -3.81 3.82 15.25
CA VAL A 85 -3.03 5.04 15.47
C VAL A 85 -3.91 6.27 15.75
N LEU A 86 -5.04 6.42 15.05
CA LEU A 86 -5.87 7.63 15.10
C LEU A 86 -6.97 7.60 16.17
N LEU A 87 -7.51 6.43 16.49
CA LEU A 87 -8.61 6.22 17.44
C LEU A 87 -8.18 5.43 18.69
N GLY A 88 -6.99 4.83 18.70
CA GLY A 88 -6.55 3.95 19.79
C GLY A 88 -7.27 2.60 19.80
N GLU A 89 -7.86 2.21 18.67
CA GLU A 89 -8.63 0.97 18.57
C GLU A 89 -7.69 -0.25 18.60
N GLN A 90 -7.89 -1.14 19.58
CA GLN A 90 -7.08 -2.33 19.79
C GLN A 90 -7.48 -3.47 18.83
N ALA A 91 -6.94 -4.68 19.07
CA ALA A 91 -7.16 -5.85 18.22
C ALA A 91 -8.66 -6.18 18.00
N THR A 92 -9.51 -5.90 18.98
CA THR A 92 -10.96 -6.03 18.89
C THR A 92 -11.63 -4.66 18.77
N PRO A 93 -12.68 -4.52 17.95
CA PRO A 93 -13.36 -5.53 17.13
C PRO A 93 -12.59 -5.89 15.84
N ILE A 94 -12.65 -7.13 15.34
CA ILE A 94 -11.90 -7.53 14.12
C ILE A 94 -12.29 -6.69 12.89
N MET A 95 -13.56 -6.27 12.77
CA MET A 95 -14.05 -5.39 11.71
C MET A 95 -14.30 -3.97 12.24
N PRO A 96 -13.44 -2.98 11.93
CA PRO A 96 -13.54 -1.65 12.53
C PRO A 96 -14.72 -0.84 11.99
N GLY A 97 -15.72 -0.57 12.83
CA GLY A 97 -16.86 0.28 12.47
C GLY A 97 -17.71 -0.24 11.30
N GLY A 98 -17.75 -1.56 11.11
CA GLY A 98 -18.53 -2.23 10.08
C GLY A 98 -17.88 -2.24 8.69
N ALA A 99 -18.64 -2.65 7.67
CA ALA A 99 -18.15 -2.76 6.29
C ALA A 99 -18.04 -1.42 5.55
N MET A 100 -18.72 -0.37 6.03
CA MET A 100 -18.85 0.90 5.30
C MET A 100 -17.52 1.66 5.15
N PRO A 101 -16.66 1.81 6.19
CA PRO A 101 -15.36 2.45 6.02
C PRO A 101 -14.45 1.69 5.05
N LEU A 102 -14.49 0.35 5.09
CA LEU A 102 -13.76 -0.50 4.17
C LEU A 102 -14.25 -0.33 2.73
N LEU A 103 -15.58 -0.31 2.54
CA LEU A 103 -16.19 -0.10 1.22
C LEU A 103 -15.84 1.27 0.63
N ARG A 104 -15.77 2.32 1.47
CA ARG A 104 -15.33 3.66 1.03
C ARG A 104 -13.86 3.67 0.62
N MET A 105 -12.98 3.03 1.39
CA MET A 105 -11.57 2.90 1.03
C MET A 105 -11.39 2.04 -0.24
N LEU A 106 -12.21 1.00 -0.42
CA LEU A 106 -12.22 0.17 -1.62
C LEU A 106 -12.67 0.97 -2.84
N GLY A 107 -13.79 1.69 -2.73
CA GLY A 107 -14.30 2.55 -3.79
C GLY A 107 -13.31 3.65 -4.18
N TYR A 108 -12.67 4.29 -3.19
CA TYR A 108 -11.58 5.24 -3.43
C TYR A 108 -10.40 4.59 -4.16
N GLY A 109 -9.93 3.43 -3.70
CA GLY A 109 -8.86 2.69 -4.36
C GLY A 109 -9.22 2.28 -5.79
N LEU A 110 -10.46 1.87 -6.04
CA LEU A 110 -10.95 1.48 -7.35
C LEU A 110 -11.02 2.69 -8.31
N VAL A 111 -11.54 3.83 -7.84
CA VAL A 111 -11.54 5.09 -8.62
C VAL A 111 -10.13 5.48 -9.00
N LEU A 112 -9.17 5.33 -8.09
CA LEU A 112 -7.78 5.56 -8.40
C LEU A 112 -7.26 4.58 -9.47
N VAL A 113 -7.36 3.27 -9.24
CA VAL A 113 -6.85 2.27 -10.19
C VAL A 113 -7.47 2.42 -11.57
N ILE A 114 -8.78 2.58 -11.66
CA ILE A 114 -9.49 2.79 -12.94
C ILE A 114 -9.06 4.11 -13.58
N GLY A 115 -8.98 5.20 -12.81
CA GLY A 115 -8.55 6.50 -13.32
C GLY A 115 -7.13 6.47 -13.88
N GLY A 116 -6.20 5.81 -13.19
CA GLY A 116 -4.83 5.61 -13.65
C GLY A 116 -4.73 4.73 -14.89
N ALA A 117 -5.48 3.62 -14.93
CA ALA A 117 -5.54 2.74 -16.10
C ALA A 117 -6.13 3.45 -17.33
N LEU A 118 -7.21 4.22 -17.15
CA LEU A 118 -7.81 5.03 -18.22
C LEU A 118 -6.87 6.12 -18.71
N ALA A 119 -6.16 6.81 -17.81
CA ALA A 119 -5.17 7.81 -18.19
C ALA A 119 -4.05 7.16 -19.03
N MET A 120 -3.50 6.03 -18.57
CA MET A 120 -2.48 5.28 -19.31
C MET A 120 -2.99 4.85 -20.70
N ALA A 121 -4.19 4.28 -20.77
CA ALA A 121 -4.79 3.85 -22.03
C ALA A 121 -5.04 5.02 -22.99
N LEU A 122 -5.53 6.15 -22.49
CA LEU A 122 -5.74 7.37 -23.29
C LEU A 122 -4.42 7.91 -23.82
N PHE A 123 -3.41 8.02 -22.97
CA PHE A 123 -2.07 8.48 -23.38
C PHE A 123 -1.45 7.54 -24.43
N TRP A 124 -1.63 6.23 -24.27
CA TRP A 124 -1.19 5.25 -25.25
C TRP A 124 -1.90 5.41 -26.60
N LEU A 125 -3.22 5.61 -26.58
CA LEU A 125 -4.05 5.79 -27.77
C LEU A 125 -3.75 7.10 -28.51
N VAL A 126 -3.47 8.18 -27.79
CA VAL A 126 -3.19 9.51 -28.36
C VAL A 126 -1.78 9.58 -28.94
N LEU A 127 -0.78 9.11 -28.19
CA LEU A 127 0.62 9.28 -28.57
C LEU A 127 1.18 8.13 -29.42
N ARG A 128 0.49 6.98 -29.48
CA ARG A 128 0.84 5.77 -30.26
C ARG A 128 2.35 5.58 -30.40
N PRO A 129 3.08 5.40 -29.28
CA PRO A 129 4.53 5.38 -29.32
C PRO A 129 5.03 4.22 -30.20
N HIS A 130 5.65 4.55 -31.33
CA HIS A 130 6.22 3.58 -32.28
C HIS A 130 7.63 3.10 -31.89
N HIS A 131 8.26 3.75 -30.91
CA HIS A 131 9.62 3.42 -30.46
C HIS A 131 9.65 3.09 -28.97
N ALA A 132 10.50 2.14 -28.59
CA ALA A 132 10.68 1.72 -27.19
C ALA A 132 11.11 2.88 -26.26
N GLY A 133 11.87 3.85 -26.78
CA GLY A 133 12.19 5.07 -26.01
C GLY A 133 10.95 5.94 -25.74
N GLY A 134 10.01 6.01 -26.69
CA GLY A 134 8.77 6.75 -26.55
C GLY A 134 7.80 6.10 -25.56
N THR A 135 7.70 4.77 -25.56
CA THR A 135 6.89 4.04 -24.55
C THR A 135 7.44 4.23 -23.14
N LEU A 136 8.75 4.13 -22.97
CA LEU A 136 9.40 4.37 -21.68
C LEU A 136 9.17 5.80 -21.18
N PHE A 137 9.42 6.80 -22.03
CA PHE A 137 9.18 8.20 -21.68
C PHE A 137 7.72 8.45 -21.30
N LEU A 138 6.77 7.93 -22.09
CA LEU A 138 5.35 8.04 -21.81
C LEU A 138 5.00 7.40 -20.45
N SER A 139 5.49 6.20 -20.20
CA SER A 139 5.23 5.49 -18.95
C SER A 139 5.78 6.27 -17.74
N LEU A 140 6.95 6.88 -17.87
CA LEU A 140 7.54 7.74 -16.84
C LEU A 140 6.68 8.96 -16.57
N VAL A 141 6.16 9.61 -17.62
CA VAL A 141 5.26 10.77 -17.47
C VAL A 141 3.97 10.36 -16.75
N VAL A 142 3.33 9.27 -17.19
CA VAL A 142 2.08 8.77 -16.58
C VAL A 142 2.30 8.38 -15.13
N VAL A 143 3.38 7.64 -14.82
CA VAL A 143 3.73 7.27 -13.44
C VAL A 143 4.01 8.50 -12.60
N THR A 144 4.70 9.51 -13.13
CA THR A 144 4.99 10.75 -12.40
C THR A 144 3.71 11.52 -12.07
N LEU A 145 2.82 11.70 -13.05
CA LEU A 145 1.52 12.34 -12.85
C LEU A 145 0.66 11.56 -11.85
N TRP A 146 0.68 10.22 -11.96
CA TRP A 146 -0.01 9.32 -11.06
C TRP A 146 0.49 9.47 -9.62
N MET A 147 1.80 9.49 -9.43
CA MET A 147 2.44 9.72 -8.12
C MET A 147 2.06 11.10 -7.56
N CYS A 148 2.00 12.14 -8.39
CA CYS A 148 1.54 13.46 -7.96
C CYS A 148 0.10 13.43 -7.43
N VAL A 149 -0.80 12.72 -8.12
CA VAL A 149 -2.20 12.55 -7.68
C VAL A 149 -2.27 11.72 -6.39
N ALA A 150 -1.54 10.61 -6.33
CA ALA A 150 -1.52 9.70 -5.17
C ALA A 150 -1.01 10.39 -3.90
N VAL A 151 0.08 11.15 -3.98
CA VAL A 151 0.63 11.91 -2.83
C VAL A 151 -0.35 12.97 -2.35
N ARG A 152 -1.10 13.62 -3.25
CA ARG A 152 -2.09 14.64 -2.87
C ARG A 152 -3.33 14.05 -2.21
N LEU A 153 -3.74 12.87 -2.65
CA LEU A 153 -4.93 12.19 -2.13
C LEU A 153 -4.59 11.24 -0.97
N CYS A 154 -3.32 11.11 -0.57
CA CYS A 154 -2.90 10.18 0.49
C CYS A 154 -3.56 10.45 1.84
N LEU A 155 -3.93 11.71 2.12
CA LEU A 155 -4.63 12.14 3.34
C LEU A 155 -6.10 11.68 3.37
N LEU A 156 -6.67 11.31 2.23
CA LEU A 156 -8.04 10.80 2.16
C LEU A 156 -8.15 9.40 2.81
N SER A 157 -7.12 8.56 2.67
CA SER A 157 -7.10 7.21 3.25
C SER A 157 -7.30 7.20 4.78
N PRO A 158 -6.53 7.97 5.59
CA PRO A 158 -6.77 8.07 7.03
C PRO A 158 -8.09 8.75 7.38
N ALA A 159 -8.54 9.74 6.59
CA ALA A 159 -9.83 10.41 6.81
C ALA A 159 -11.01 9.44 6.65
N LEU A 160 -10.99 8.60 5.60
CA LEU A 160 -12.00 7.56 5.38
C LEU A 160 -11.98 6.49 6.47
N ALA A 161 -10.80 6.14 6.99
CA ALA A 161 -10.65 5.18 8.08
C ALA A 161 -11.29 5.65 9.40
N ILE A 162 -11.29 6.96 9.66
CA ILE A 162 -11.98 7.57 10.83
C ILE A 162 -13.51 7.69 10.59
N GLY A 163 -13.99 7.47 9.37
CA GLY A 163 -15.41 7.58 9.00
C GLY A 163 -15.77 8.85 8.22
N GLY A 164 -14.78 9.61 7.76
CA GLY A 164 -14.96 10.79 6.93
C GLY A 164 -15.68 10.51 5.59
N ARG A 165 -16.13 11.60 4.94
CA ARG A 165 -16.76 11.57 3.62
C ARG A 165 -15.70 11.65 2.51
N LEU A 166 -16.05 11.21 1.30
CA LEU A 166 -15.19 11.35 0.11
C LEU A 166 -15.14 12.82 -0.32
N ALA A 167 -14.13 13.55 0.15
CA ALA A 167 -13.94 14.97 -0.15
C ALA A 167 -12.64 15.21 -0.92
N PHE A 168 -12.59 14.82 -2.20
CA PHE A 168 -11.42 14.98 -3.06
C PHE A 168 -10.92 16.43 -3.12
N GLY A 169 -11.84 17.41 -3.20
CA GLY A 169 -11.49 18.83 -3.23
C GLY A 169 -10.83 19.33 -1.95
N ALA A 170 -11.29 18.86 -0.78
CA ALA A 170 -10.69 19.21 0.51
C ALA A 170 -9.28 18.62 0.63
N ALA A 171 -9.10 17.34 0.29
CA ALA A 171 -7.79 16.69 0.27
C ALA A 171 -6.79 17.38 -0.68
N TRP A 172 -7.29 17.84 -1.84
CA TRP A 172 -6.46 18.56 -2.81
C TRP A 172 -6.01 19.93 -2.31
N ARG A 173 -6.87 20.64 -1.56
CA ARG A 173 -6.54 21.94 -0.95
C ARG A 173 -5.54 21.79 0.21
N ASP A 174 -5.78 20.84 1.11
CA ASP A 174 -4.91 20.59 2.27
C ASP A 174 -3.48 20.17 1.85
N SER A 175 -3.33 19.47 0.72
CA SER A 175 -2.03 19.01 0.20
C SER A 175 -1.28 20.03 -0.68
N ARG A 176 -1.94 21.09 -1.19
CA ARG A 176 -1.39 21.99 -2.24
C ARG A 176 -0.09 22.71 -1.87
N GLY A 177 0.16 22.92 -0.57
CA GLY A 177 1.37 23.59 -0.06
C GLY A 177 2.42 22.67 0.58
N HIS A 178 2.12 21.37 0.75
CA HIS A 178 2.92 20.46 1.57
C HIS A 178 3.37 19.20 0.84
N PHE A 179 3.26 19.18 -0.50
CA PHE A 179 3.58 18.03 -1.34
C PHE A 179 4.91 17.36 -1.00
N TRP A 180 6.00 18.14 -0.96
CA TRP A 180 7.35 17.63 -0.66
C TRP A 180 7.48 17.11 0.77
N SER A 181 6.77 17.71 1.73
CA SER A 181 6.77 17.18 3.10
C SER A 181 5.97 15.88 3.20
N LEU A 182 4.85 15.75 2.48
CA LEU A 182 4.02 14.54 2.48
C LEU A 182 4.80 13.37 1.85
N ALA A 183 5.34 13.60 0.66
CA ALA A 183 6.17 12.61 -0.03
C ALA A 183 7.44 12.30 0.77
N GLY A 184 8.13 13.31 1.27
CA GLY A 184 9.38 13.17 2.01
C GLY A 184 9.22 12.36 3.30
N VAL A 185 8.17 12.60 4.10
CA VAL A 185 7.96 11.85 5.36
C VAL A 185 7.64 10.39 5.05
N ALA A 186 6.76 10.12 4.07
CA ALA A 186 6.43 8.75 3.69
C ALA A 186 7.66 8.01 3.14
N PHE A 187 8.44 8.67 2.29
CA PHE A 187 9.67 8.11 1.72
C PHE A 187 10.72 7.84 2.79
N MET A 188 11.00 8.81 3.67
CA MET A 188 11.98 8.66 4.75
C MET A 188 11.54 7.62 5.79
N ALA A 189 10.24 7.50 6.05
CA ALA A 189 9.71 6.44 6.89
C ALA A 189 9.93 5.06 6.25
N ALA A 190 9.65 4.90 4.95
CA ALA A 190 9.80 3.64 4.23
C ALA A 190 11.25 3.26 3.88
N LEU A 191 12.17 4.24 3.88
CA LEU A 191 13.55 4.06 3.42
C LEU A 191 14.30 2.90 4.10
N PRO A 192 14.23 2.69 5.44
CA PRO A 192 14.88 1.54 6.07
C PRO A 192 14.36 0.20 5.55
N VAL A 193 13.05 0.09 5.29
CA VAL A 193 12.44 -1.13 4.74
C VAL A 193 12.93 -1.37 3.31
N LEU A 194 13.01 -0.31 2.49
CA LEU A 194 13.53 -0.39 1.12
C LEU A 194 15.01 -0.77 1.08
N VAL A 195 15.84 -0.19 1.97
CA VAL A 195 17.26 -0.51 2.08
C VAL A 195 17.45 -1.97 2.52
N CYS A 196 16.72 -2.44 3.53
CA CYS A 196 16.78 -3.85 3.93
C CYS A 196 16.34 -4.78 2.79
N GLY A 197 15.25 -4.46 2.08
CA GLY A 197 14.77 -5.25 0.96
C GLY A 197 15.77 -5.33 -0.20
N THR A 198 16.41 -4.21 -0.52
CA THR A 198 17.45 -4.15 -1.57
C THR A 198 18.70 -4.93 -1.18
N ILE A 199 19.16 -4.84 0.09
CA ILE A 199 20.29 -5.63 0.60
C ILE A 199 19.98 -7.13 0.48
N VAL A 200 18.78 -7.56 0.86
CA VAL A 200 18.36 -8.97 0.75
C VAL A 200 18.37 -9.41 -0.72
N MET A 201 17.77 -8.62 -1.62
CA MET A 201 17.75 -8.94 -3.06
C MET A 201 19.16 -9.06 -3.64
N VAL A 202 20.03 -8.11 -3.32
CA VAL A 202 21.44 -8.12 -3.76
C VAL A 202 22.17 -9.32 -3.17
N GLY A 203 21.96 -9.64 -1.90
CA GLY A 203 22.52 -10.82 -1.24
C GLY A 203 22.12 -12.14 -1.90
N LEU A 204 20.85 -12.28 -2.31
CA LEU A 204 20.37 -13.46 -3.05
C LEU A 204 21.09 -13.61 -4.39
N VAL A 205 21.32 -12.51 -5.11
CA VAL A 205 22.08 -12.50 -6.37
C VAL A 205 23.52 -12.93 -6.14
N PHE A 206 24.20 -12.37 -5.13
CA PHE A 206 25.57 -12.76 -4.79
C PHE A 206 25.69 -14.20 -4.29
N ALA A 207 24.65 -14.75 -3.65
CA ALA A 207 24.57 -16.15 -3.24
C ALA A 207 24.35 -17.12 -4.41
N GLY A 208 24.22 -16.63 -5.65
CA GLY A 208 23.99 -17.47 -6.83
C GLY A 208 22.60 -18.09 -6.87
N ILE A 209 21.62 -17.48 -6.18
CA ILE A 209 20.22 -17.91 -6.23
C ILE A 209 19.64 -17.38 -7.54
N THR A 210 19.62 -18.24 -8.55
CA THR A 210 19.00 -17.96 -9.85
C THR A 210 17.49 -18.13 -9.78
N PRO A 211 16.70 -17.43 -10.62
CA PRO A 211 15.25 -17.57 -10.66
C PRO A 211 14.78 -19.03 -10.79
N GLU A 212 15.52 -19.85 -11.56
CA GLU A 212 15.28 -21.27 -11.76
C GLU A 212 15.35 -22.10 -10.47
N ARG A 213 16.29 -21.78 -9.57
CA ARG A 213 16.41 -22.49 -8.27
C ARG A 213 15.26 -22.17 -7.31
N VAL A 214 14.63 -21.01 -7.50
CA VAL A 214 13.57 -20.51 -6.62
C VAL A 214 12.19 -21.00 -7.04
N GLN A 215 12.04 -21.52 -8.26
CA GLN A 215 10.79 -22.04 -8.79
C GLN A 215 10.38 -23.40 -8.19
N THR A 216 11.19 -23.98 -7.30
CA THR A 216 10.77 -25.11 -6.48
C THR A 216 9.63 -24.69 -5.52
N PRO A 217 8.70 -25.60 -5.15
CA PRO A 217 7.63 -25.28 -4.20
C PRO A 217 8.13 -24.69 -2.88
N ALA A 218 9.29 -25.18 -2.41
CA ALA A 218 9.97 -24.67 -1.23
C ALA A 218 10.58 -23.26 -1.45
N GLY A 219 11.19 -23.01 -2.62
CA GLY A 219 11.71 -21.69 -2.98
C GLY A 219 10.62 -20.63 -3.08
N LEU A 220 9.49 -20.97 -3.70
CA LEU A 220 8.31 -20.10 -3.77
C LEU A 220 7.73 -19.80 -2.39
N ALA A 221 7.73 -20.78 -1.48
CA ALA A 221 7.28 -20.56 -0.10
C ALA A 221 8.20 -19.60 0.65
N VAL A 222 9.52 -19.74 0.50
CA VAL A 222 10.51 -18.81 1.10
C VAL A 222 10.36 -17.40 0.53
N LEU A 223 10.19 -17.25 -0.78
CA LEU A 223 9.90 -15.95 -1.39
C LEU A 223 8.60 -15.36 -0.87
N ALA A 224 7.53 -16.14 -0.80
CA ALA A 224 6.23 -15.68 -0.33
C ALA A 224 6.30 -15.18 1.12
N LEU A 225 7.02 -15.91 1.99
CA LEU A 225 7.27 -15.50 3.37
C LEU A 225 8.09 -14.20 3.44
N GLY A 226 9.20 -14.12 2.69
CA GLY A 226 10.05 -12.93 2.66
C GLY A 226 9.32 -11.69 2.14
N GLN A 227 8.59 -11.84 1.03
CA GLN A 227 7.77 -10.77 0.46
C GLN A 227 6.65 -10.34 1.41
N SER A 228 6.01 -11.28 2.10
CA SER A 228 4.95 -10.97 3.06
C SER A 228 5.46 -10.21 4.28
N ALA A 229 6.64 -10.57 4.78
CA ALA A 229 7.29 -9.86 5.87
C ALA A 229 7.65 -8.42 5.46
N ALA A 230 8.26 -8.26 4.28
CA ALA A 230 8.59 -6.95 3.73
C ALA A 230 7.33 -6.09 3.49
N ASN A 231 6.27 -6.70 2.95
CA ASN A 231 5.02 -6.02 2.69
C ASN A 231 4.36 -5.54 3.99
N ILE A 232 4.29 -6.37 5.03
CA ILE A 232 3.73 -5.95 6.33
C ILE A 232 4.55 -4.84 6.97
N ALA A 233 5.88 -4.94 6.96
CA ALA A 233 6.74 -3.89 7.47
C ALA A 233 6.52 -2.57 6.72
N PHE A 234 6.45 -2.64 5.39
CA PHE A 234 6.19 -1.49 4.53
C PHE A 234 4.82 -0.86 4.82
N VAL A 235 3.75 -1.68 4.91
CA VAL A 235 2.39 -1.20 5.19
C VAL A 235 2.29 -0.57 6.57
N LEU A 236 2.85 -1.21 7.60
CA LEU A 236 2.84 -0.68 8.96
C LEU A 236 3.44 0.72 9.01
N VAL A 237 4.64 0.88 8.46
CA VAL A 237 5.40 2.14 8.54
C VAL A 237 4.78 3.22 7.66
N THR A 238 4.33 2.89 6.45
CA THR A 238 3.67 3.88 5.57
C THR A 238 2.32 4.31 6.12
N THR A 239 1.53 3.38 6.65
CA THR A 239 0.21 3.68 7.22
C THR A 239 0.32 4.53 8.49
N THR A 240 1.25 4.20 9.39
CA THR A 240 1.48 5.04 10.59
C THR A 240 2.03 6.41 10.22
N ALA A 241 2.91 6.52 9.22
CA ALA A 241 3.40 7.80 8.71
C ALA A 241 2.25 8.65 8.15
N LEU A 242 1.37 8.06 7.33
CA LEU A 242 0.17 8.75 6.81
C LEU A 242 -0.77 9.19 7.94
N ALA A 243 -0.94 8.40 8.99
CA ALA A 243 -1.76 8.76 10.14
C ALA A 243 -1.20 10.00 10.88
N TRP A 244 0.12 10.06 11.09
CA TRP A 244 0.77 11.22 11.72
C TRP A 244 0.77 12.45 10.81
N LEU A 245 0.92 12.27 9.49
CA LEU A 245 0.75 13.34 8.51
C LEU A 245 -0.68 13.88 8.51
N HIS A 246 -1.69 13.01 8.65
CA HIS A 246 -3.08 13.42 8.80
C HIS A 246 -3.28 14.28 10.06
N ARG A 247 -2.75 13.88 11.23
CA ARG A 247 -2.81 14.71 12.45
C ARG A 247 -2.15 16.09 12.31
N ARG A 248 -1.17 16.21 11.41
CA ARG A 248 -0.45 17.45 11.15
C ARG A 248 -1.14 18.36 10.13
N TYR A 249 -1.66 17.80 9.04
CA TYR A 249 -2.08 18.57 7.87
C TYR A 249 -3.60 18.56 7.59
N ALA A 250 -4.37 17.59 8.11
CA ALA A 250 -5.80 17.51 7.84
C ALA A 250 -6.56 18.56 8.66
N LYS A 251 -6.94 19.67 8.01
CA LYS A 251 -7.77 20.73 8.62
C LYS A 251 -9.23 20.56 8.25
N GLU A 252 -9.51 20.37 6.97
CA GLU A 252 -10.88 20.25 6.44
C GLU A 252 -11.36 18.79 6.41
N LEU A 253 -10.42 17.84 6.46
CA LEU A 253 -10.69 16.40 6.33
C LEU A 253 -10.99 15.70 7.65
N ASP A 254 -10.69 16.33 8.80
CA ASP A 254 -10.92 15.70 10.11
C ASP A 254 -12.38 15.85 10.52
N PRO A 255 -13.19 14.76 10.51
CA PRO A 255 -14.60 14.83 10.89
C PRO A 255 -14.79 15.23 12.37
N ARG A 256 -13.74 15.17 13.20
CA ARG A 256 -13.77 15.64 14.59
C ARG A 256 -13.67 17.16 14.72
N GLN A 257 -13.23 17.85 13.67
CA GLN A 257 -12.97 19.30 13.68
C GLN A 257 -13.92 20.09 12.76
N SER A 258 -14.82 19.44 12.02
CA SER A 258 -15.88 20.13 11.25
C SER A 258 -17.15 20.27 12.08
N PRO A 259 -17.42 21.44 12.70
CA PRO A 259 -18.73 21.73 13.25
C PRO A 259 -19.71 21.95 12.10
N GLY A 260 -20.61 21.00 11.89
CA GLY A 260 -21.72 21.13 10.94
C GLY A 260 -21.59 20.24 9.72
N ASN A 261 -22.19 19.05 9.80
CA ASN A 261 -23.03 18.41 8.79
C ASN A 261 -23.31 16.97 9.25
N PHE A 262 -24.16 16.88 10.28
CA PHE A 262 -25.00 15.70 10.48
C PHE A 262 -25.94 15.59 9.29
#